data_AF-A0A2V6TDT5-F1
#
_entry.id   AF-A0A2V6TDT5-F1
#
_cell.length_a   1.000
_cell.length_b   1.000
_cell.length_c   1.000
_cell.angle_alpha   90.00
_cell.angle_beta   90.00
_cell.angle_gamma   90.00
#
_symmetry.space_group_name_H-M   'P 1'
#
loop_
_entity.id
_entity.type
_entity.pdbx_description
1 polymer ?
#
loop_
_entity_poly.entity_id
_entity_poly.type
_entity_poly.pdbx_seq_one_letter_code
_entity_poly.pdbx_strand_id
1 'polypeptide(L)'
;MVLSILSYLEYDDDRLDTMADLLLEQQMPDGGWNCQRPQGATHASFHTTISVLEGLRLYELERGPRVRAVRAAQRRGREFLLAHRLFRSHRTGEIIKPVFTRLSFPPRWHYDILRALDHFQAVDAPCDRRLAEAIDIVRDSRREDGRWSLEHSYRGKTYFELERLGAPSRWNTLRALRVLKWWDRRA
;
A
#
# COMPACT_ATOMS: atom_id res chain seq x y z
N MET A 1 -2.38 3.97 -10.74
CA MET A 1 -3.61 4.71 -10.37
C MET A 1 -4.70 4.60 -11.42
N VAL A 2 -4.41 4.74 -12.72
CA VAL A 2 -5.44 4.53 -13.76
C VAL A 2 -5.99 3.09 -13.73
N LEU A 3 -5.10 2.08 -13.80
CA LEU A 3 -5.47 0.67 -13.69
C LEU A 3 -6.37 0.38 -12.48
N SER A 4 -6.01 0.86 -11.28
CA SER A 4 -6.83 0.68 -10.08
C SER A 4 -8.23 1.28 -10.19
N ILE A 5 -8.36 2.48 -10.77
CA ILE A 5 -9.67 3.16 -10.86
C ILE A 5 -10.57 2.43 -11.86
N LEU A 6 -10.04 2.13 -13.04
CA LEU A 6 -10.81 1.49 -14.11
C LEU A 6 -11.19 0.06 -13.75
N SER A 7 -10.27 -0.73 -13.15
CA SER A 7 -10.60 -2.07 -12.68
C SER A 7 -11.57 -2.09 -11.51
N TYR A 8 -11.53 -1.10 -10.61
CA TYR A 8 -12.51 -1.01 -9.53
C TYR A 8 -13.93 -0.72 -10.05
N LEU A 9 -14.04 0.06 -11.12
CA LEU A 9 -15.32 0.39 -11.76
C LEU A 9 -15.75 -0.66 -12.79
N GLU A 10 -14.99 -1.76 -12.94
CA GLU A 10 -15.24 -2.81 -13.94
C GLU A 10 -15.41 -2.22 -15.35
N TYR A 11 -14.59 -1.22 -15.68
CA TYR A 11 -14.66 -0.54 -16.96
C TYR A 11 -14.07 -1.44 -18.06
N ASP A 12 -14.91 -1.86 -19.00
CA ASP A 12 -14.54 -2.79 -20.06
C ASP A 12 -13.66 -2.11 -21.13
N ASP A 13 -12.34 -2.34 -21.05
CA ASP A 13 -11.34 -1.82 -21.98
C ASP A 13 -10.12 -2.74 -22.04
N ASP A 14 -9.78 -3.22 -23.24
CA ASP A 14 -8.65 -4.10 -23.49
C ASP A 14 -7.29 -3.46 -23.12
N ARG A 15 -7.20 -2.13 -23.06
CA ARG A 15 -5.97 -1.42 -22.69
C ARG A 15 -5.60 -1.63 -21.21
N LEU A 16 -6.52 -2.13 -20.38
CA LEU A 16 -6.20 -2.52 -19.01
C LEU A 16 -5.18 -3.67 -18.98
N ASP A 17 -5.30 -4.61 -19.91
CA ASP A 17 -4.39 -5.74 -20.04
C ASP A 17 -3.00 -5.23 -20.48
N THR A 18 -2.95 -4.29 -21.43
CA THR A 18 -1.70 -3.62 -21.83
C THR A 18 -1.01 -2.90 -20.67
N MET A 19 -1.79 -2.22 -19.80
CA MET A 19 -1.24 -1.57 -18.62
C MET A 19 -0.71 -2.59 -17.61
N ALA A 20 -1.42 -3.70 -17.41
CA ALA A 20 -0.97 -4.77 -16.52
C ALA A 20 0.33 -5.40 -17.02
N ASP A 21 0.43 -5.70 -18.32
CA ASP A 21 1.63 -6.27 -18.94
C ASP A 21 2.83 -5.35 -18.81
N LEU A 22 2.66 -4.05 -19.06
CA LEU A 22 3.71 -3.06 -18.82
C LEU A 22 4.18 -3.07 -17.37
N LEU A 23 3.27 -3.17 -16.39
CA LEU A 23 3.66 -3.26 -14.99
C LEU A 23 4.44 -4.54 -14.69
N LEU A 24 4.09 -5.67 -15.30
CA LEU A 24 4.86 -6.91 -15.14
C LEU A 24 6.27 -6.77 -15.70
N GLU A 25 6.43 -6.20 -16.89
CA GLU A 25 7.72 -5.98 -17.54
C GLU A 25 8.63 -5.00 -16.76
N GLN A 26 8.03 -4.01 -16.09
CA GLN A 26 8.76 -3.00 -15.33
C GLN A 26 9.12 -3.43 -13.90
N GLN A 27 8.74 -4.65 -13.46
CA GLN A 27 9.09 -5.14 -12.13
C GLN A 27 10.60 -5.29 -11.98
N MET A 28 11.16 -4.70 -10.93
CA MET A 28 12.60 -4.63 -10.72
C MET A 28 13.16 -5.93 -10.10
N PRO A 29 14.49 -6.17 -10.12
CA PRO A 29 15.08 -7.38 -9.56
C PRO A 29 14.77 -7.60 -8.07
N ASP A 30 14.71 -6.52 -7.29
CA ASP A 30 14.32 -6.53 -5.87
C ASP A 30 12.82 -6.77 -5.62
N GLY A 31 12.03 -6.96 -6.69
CA GLY A 31 10.61 -7.33 -6.63
C GLY A 31 9.65 -6.16 -6.59
N GLY A 32 10.11 -4.94 -6.32
CA GLY A 32 9.26 -3.76 -6.34
C GLY A 32 9.23 -3.04 -7.69
N TRP A 33 8.75 -1.80 -7.66
CA TRP A 33 8.70 -0.90 -8.82
C TRP A 33 9.25 0.47 -8.49
N ASN A 34 9.71 1.19 -9.51
CA ASN A 34 10.13 2.59 -9.39
C ASN A 34 9.69 3.39 -10.62
N CYS A 35 9.00 4.52 -10.41
CA CYS A 35 8.63 5.41 -11.51
C CYS A 35 9.83 6.12 -12.15
N GLN A 36 10.97 6.18 -11.45
CA GLN A 36 12.23 6.72 -11.96
C GLN A 36 13.08 5.68 -12.71
N ARG A 37 12.54 4.48 -12.99
CA ARG A 37 13.25 3.44 -13.74
C ARG A 37 13.69 3.91 -15.14
N PRO A 38 12.87 4.65 -15.92
CA PRO A 38 13.33 5.23 -17.19
C PRO A 38 14.48 6.24 -17.03
N GLN A 39 14.65 6.81 -15.84
CA GLN A 39 15.72 7.74 -15.48
C GLN A 39 16.93 7.04 -14.83
N GLY A 40 16.98 5.70 -14.85
CA GLY A 40 18.13 4.93 -14.38
C GLY A 40 18.06 4.45 -12.93
N ALA A 41 16.89 4.52 -12.27
CA ALA A 41 16.74 3.95 -10.93
C ALA A 41 17.01 2.44 -10.91
N THR A 42 17.90 2.00 -10.00
CA THR A 42 18.32 0.60 -9.85
C THR A 42 17.62 -0.13 -8.71
N HIS A 43 16.90 0.58 -7.85
CA HIS A 43 16.14 0.05 -6.72
C HIS A 43 14.68 0.47 -6.79
N ALA A 44 13.78 -0.39 -6.31
CA ALA A 44 12.37 -0.09 -6.17
C ALA A 44 12.10 1.00 -5.12
N SER A 45 10.95 1.65 -5.26
CA SER A 45 10.45 2.63 -4.29
C SER A 45 9.17 2.13 -3.62
N PHE A 46 8.97 2.53 -2.36
CA PHE A 46 7.75 2.20 -1.60
C PHE A 46 6.51 2.79 -2.24
N HIS A 47 6.58 4.06 -2.66
CA HIS A 47 5.48 4.81 -3.26
C HIS A 47 4.95 4.15 -4.54
N THR A 48 5.86 3.80 -5.45
CA THR A 48 5.47 3.12 -6.70
C THR A 48 5.01 1.70 -6.40
N THR A 49 5.73 0.96 -5.55
CA THR A 49 5.41 -0.45 -5.27
C THR A 49 4.01 -0.62 -4.68
N ILE A 50 3.62 0.17 -3.66
CA ILE A 50 2.26 0.04 -3.09
C ILE A 50 1.18 0.42 -4.11
N SER A 51 1.43 1.46 -4.92
CA SER A 51 0.47 1.91 -5.94
C SER A 51 0.28 0.88 -7.06
N VAL A 52 1.33 0.13 -7.40
CA VAL A 52 1.25 -0.97 -8.37
C VAL A 52 0.57 -2.19 -7.76
N LEU A 53 0.90 -2.55 -6.52
CA LEU A 53 0.26 -3.66 -5.81
C LEU A 53 -1.26 -3.51 -5.71
N GLU A 54 -1.75 -2.32 -5.35
CA GLU A 54 -3.18 -2.02 -5.29
C GLU A 54 -3.84 -2.10 -6.67
N GLY A 55 -3.19 -1.57 -7.72
CA GLY A 55 -3.69 -1.64 -9.09
C GLY A 55 -3.78 -3.07 -9.61
N LEU A 56 -2.71 -3.85 -9.45
CA LEU A 56 -2.66 -5.25 -9.87
C LEU A 56 -3.65 -6.13 -9.09
N ARG A 57 -3.94 -5.81 -7.83
CA ARG A 57 -4.96 -6.51 -7.05
C ARG A 57 -6.36 -6.29 -7.61
N LEU A 58 -6.72 -5.04 -7.90
CA LEU A 58 -8.04 -4.72 -8.46
C LEU A 58 -8.22 -5.32 -9.86
N TYR A 59 -7.17 -5.23 -10.69
CA TYR A 59 -7.13 -5.89 -12.00
C TYR A 59 -7.30 -7.42 -11.90
N GLU A 60 -6.63 -8.07 -10.94
CA GLU A 60 -6.79 -9.52 -10.71
C GLU A 60 -8.22 -9.90 -10.29
N LEU A 61 -8.87 -9.08 -9.46
CA LEU A 61 -10.25 -9.31 -9.04
C LEU A 61 -11.23 -9.21 -10.22
N GLU A 62 -11.01 -8.25 -11.11
CA GLU A 62 -11.82 -8.00 -12.30
C GLU A 62 -11.62 -9.09 -13.38
N ARG A 63 -10.37 -9.36 -13.77
CA ARG A 63 -10.05 -10.33 -14.85
C ARG A 63 -10.05 -11.78 -14.38
N GLY A 64 -10.09 -12.00 -13.08
CA GLY A 64 -10.15 -13.32 -12.45
C GLY A 64 -8.83 -14.11 -12.52
N PRO A 65 -8.87 -15.43 -12.25
CA PRO A 65 -7.69 -16.28 -12.04
C PRO A 65 -6.73 -16.44 -13.23
N ARG A 66 -7.05 -15.86 -14.39
CA ARG A 66 -6.30 -16.01 -15.65
C ARG A 66 -4.92 -15.35 -15.61
N VAL A 67 -4.64 -14.49 -14.63
CA VAL A 67 -3.38 -13.74 -14.52
C VAL A 67 -2.42 -14.31 -13.46
N ARG A 68 -1.93 -15.54 -13.68
CA ARG A 68 -0.92 -16.18 -12.82
C ARG A 68 0.35 -15.32 -12.64
N ALA A 69 0.78 -14.65 -13.72
CA ALA A 69 1.93 -13.75 -13.70
C ALA A 69 1.69 -12.55 -12.77
N VAL A 70 0.48 -11.97 -12.77
CA VAL A 70 0.10 -10.88 -11.86
C VAL A 70 0.17 -11.33 -10.40
N ARG A 71 -0.32 -12.52 -10.06
CA ARG A 71 -0.19 -13.06 -8.69
C ARG A 71 1.27 -13.22 -8.27
N ALA A 72 2.13 -13.70 -9.18
CA ALA A 72 3.56 -13.83 -8.92
C ALA A 72 4.23 -12.47 -8.70
N ALA A 73 3.94 -11.49 -9.55
CA ALA A 73 4.45 -10.13 -9.41
C ALA A 73 3.99 -9.49 -8.10
N GLN A 74 2.71 -9.63 -7.75
CA GLN A 74 2.18 -9.17 -6.48
C GLN A 74 2.88 -9.79 -5.27
N ARG A 75 3.18 -11.11 -5.30
CA ARG A 75 3.95 -11.77 -4.22
C ARG A 75 5.34 -11.17 -4.07
N ARG A 76 6.06 -10.97 -5.18
CA ARG A 76 7.40 -10.34 -5.17
C ARG A 76 7.36 -8.90 -4.65
N GLY A 77 6.35 -8.13 -5.03
CA GLY A 77 6.17 -6.75 -4.53
C GLY A 77 5.87 -6.68 -3.04
N ARG A 78 5.06 -7.60 -2.51
CA ARG A 78 4.86 -7.72 -1.06
C ARG A 78 6.14 -8.15 -0.34
N GLU A 79 6.90 -9.08 -0.90
CA GLU A 79 8.18 -9.49 -0.33
C GLU A 79 9.18 -8.32 -0.29
N PHE A 80 9.22 -7.46 -1.32
CA PHE A 80 9.99 -6.20 -1.27
C PHE A 80 9.61 -5.36 -0.04
N LEU A 81 8.32 -5.15 0.22
CA LEU A 81 7.88 -4.38 1.40
C LEU A 81 8.23 -5.10 2.71
N LEU A 82 8.08 -6.42 2.77
CA LEU A 82 8.39 -7.23 3.96
C LEU A 82 9.90 -7.27 4.27
N ALA A 83 10.76 -7.37 3.26
CA ALA A 83 12.22 -7.31 3.41
C ALA A 83 12.69 -6.02 4.09
N HIS A 84 11.88 -4.97 4.01
CA HIS A 84 12.09 -3.68 4.64
C HIS A 84 11.24 -3.46 5.89
N ARG A 85 10.56 -4.48 6.41
CA ARG A 85 9.62 -4.35 7.55
C ARG A 85 8.66 -3.17 7.37
N LEU A 86 8.21 -2.96 6.13
CA LEU A 86 7.37 -1.84 5.65
C LEU A 86 7.99 -0.43 5.67
N PHE A 87 8.95 -0.11 6.54
CA PHE A 87 9.44 1.27 6.64
C PHE A 87 10.92 1.41 7.03
N ARG A 88 11.64 0.29 7.19
CA ARG A 88 13.04 0.24 7.59
C ARG A 88 13.97 -0.10 6.43
N SER A 89 15.16 0.46 6.45
CA SER A 89 16.24 0.10 5.54
C SER A 89 16.63 -1.35 5.79
N HIS A 90 16.59 -2.21 4.76
CA HIS A 90 17.05 -3.60 4.87
C HIS A 90 18.56 -3.70 5.15
N ARG A 91 19.33 -2.62 4.92
CA ARG A 91 20.78 -2.57 5.16
C ARG A 91 21.13 -2.10 6.56
N THR A 92 20.49 -1.03 7.02
CA THR A 92 20.86 -0.35 8.28
C THR A 92 19.88 -0.61 9.41
N GLY A 93 18.68 -1.12 9.13
CA GLY A 93 17.61 -1.23 10.11
C GLY A 93 16.92 0.10 10.45
N GLU A 94 17.48 1.24 10.06
CA GLU A 94 16.93 2.57 10.35
C GLU A 94 15.62 2.87 9.61
N ILE A 95 14.81 3.78 10.15
CA ILE A 95 13.60 4.29 9.48
C ILE A 95 13.99 5.02 8.19
N ILE A 96 13.44 4.58 7.05
CA ILE A 96 13.78 5.13 5.72
C ILE A 96 13.33 6.58 5.60
N LYS A 97 12.08 6.84 6.01
CA LYS A 97 11.49 8.19 6.06
C LYS A 97 10.50 8.27 7.22
N PRO A 98 10.65 9.25 8.14
CA PRO A 98 9.72 9.40 9.27
C PRO A 98 8.25 9.58 8.86
N VAL A 99 7.97 10.14 7.68
CA VAL A 99 6.60 10.30 7.19
C VAL A 99 5.89 8.95 6.93
N PHE A 100 6.62 7.85 6.74
CA PHE A 100 6.00 6.54 6.50
C PHE A 100 5.22 6.03 7.71
N THR A 101 5.54 6.50 8.92
CA THR A 101 4.83 6.13 10.15
C THR A 101 3.73 7.12 10.51
N ARG A 102 3.44 8.11 9.65
CA ARG A 102 2.38 9.11 9.88
C ARG A 102 1.14 8.78 9.06
N LEU A 103 0.02 8.54 9.73
CA LEU A 103 -1.22 8.10 9.11
C LEU A 103 -1.88 9.21 8.30
N SER A 104 -1.97 8.99 6.98
CA SER A 104 -2.47 9.98 6.03
C SER A 104 -3.75 9.51 5.32
N PHE A 105 -4.67 10.45 5.06
CA PHE A 105 -5.82 10.20 4.21
C PHE A 105 -6.32 11.46 3.47
N PRO A 106 -6.65 11.36 2.17
CA PRO A 106 -6.25 10.29 1.27
C PRO A 106 -4.72 10.28 1.08
N PRO A 107 -4.06 9.10 0.98
CA PRO A 107 -2.60 9.04 0.84
C PRO A 107 -2.09 9.55 -0.52
N ARG A 108 -2.98 9.74 -1.51
CA ARG A 108 -2.62 10.02 -2.92
C ARG A 108 -1.67 8.92 -3.42
N TRP A 109 -0.55 9.28 -4.07
CA TRP A 109 0.48 8.33 -4.48
C TRP A 109 1.47 7.98 -3.35
N HIS A 110 1.42 8.66 -2.21
CA HIS A 110 2.39 8.50 -1.14
C HIS A 110 2.17 7.22 -0.33
N TYR A 111 3.22 6.83 0.38
CA TYR A 111 3.28 5.60 1.16
C TYR A 111 3.20 5.96 2.64
N ASP A 112 2.39 5.20 3.37
CA ASP A 112 2.45 5.07 4.81
C ASP A 112 2.22 3.60 5.19
N ILE A 113 2.64 3.21 6.39
CA ILE A 113 2.55 1.82 6.87
C ILE A 113 1.11 1.32 6.89
N LEU A 114 0.13 2.18 7.19
CA LEU A 114 -1.27 1.77 7.23
C LEU A 114 -1.81 1.48 5.83
N ARG A 115 -1.31 2.14 4.78
CA ARG A 115 -1.67 1.84 3.38
C ARG A 115 -1.15 0.47 2.98
N ALA A 116 0.09 0.16 3.34
CA ALA A 116 0.63 -1.17 3.14
C ALA A 116 -0.16 -2.22 3.92
N LEU A 117 -0.33 -2.04 5.23
CA LEU A 117 -1.06 -3.00 6.06
C LEU A 117 -2.49 -3.25 5.58
N ASP A 118 -3.22 -2.20 5.19
CA ASP A 118 -4.58 -2.35 4.63
C ASP A 118 -4.56 -3.14 3.31
N HIS A 119 -3.53 -2.98 2.47
CA HIS A 119 -3.32 -3.86 1.31
C HIS A 119 -3.05 -5.32 1.71
N PHE A 120 -2.17 -5.58 2.69
CA PHE A 120 -1.90 -6.94 3.19
C PHE A 120 -3.18 -7.62 3.72
N GLN A 121 -4.00 -6.88 4.47
CA GLN A 121 -5.31 -7.35 4.94
C GLN A 121 -6.27 -7.60 3.76
N ALA A 122 -6.33 -6.72 2.76
CA ALA A 122 -7.25 -6.84 1.63
C ALA A 122 -6.96 -8.04 0.70
N VAL A 123 -5.72 -8.52 0.69
CA VAL A 123 -5.33 -9.76 -0.02
C VAL A 123 -5.33 -10.98 0.88
N ASP A 124 -5.78 -10.85 2.13
CA ASP A 124 -5.70 -11.87 3.18
C ASP A 124 -4.33 -12.55 3.24
N ALA A 125 -3.27 -11.72 3.28
CA ALA A 125 -1.92 -12.23 3.33
C ALA A 125 -1.68 -13.11 4.58
N PRO A 126 -0.74 -14.07 4.52
CA PRO A 126 -0.31 -14.80 5.72
C PRO A 126 0.24 -13.84 6.77
N CYS A 127 0.08 -14.22 8.05
CA CYS A 127 0.72 -13.50 9.15
C CYS A 127 2.24 -13.63 9.02
N ASP A 128 2.95 -12.51 9.03
CA ASP A 128 4.41 -12.44 8.94
C ASP A 128 4.94 -11.55 10.07
N ARG A 129 5.87 -12.07 10.87
CA ARG A 129 6.50 -11.35 11.98
C ARG A 129 7.14 -10.02 11.57
N ARG A 130 7.51 -9.84 10.30
CA ARG A 130 8.08 -8.60 9.76
C ARG A 130 7.06 -7.45 9.70
N LEU A 131 5.76 -7.75 9.85
CA LEU A 131 4.69 -6.77 9.96
C LEU A 131 4.44 -6.30 11.40
N ALA A 132 4.88 -7.07 12.40
CA ALA A 132 4.51 -6.86 13.80
C ALA A 132 4.82 -5.43 14.29
N GLU A 133 6.00 -4.91 13.96
CA GLU A 133 6.40 -3.57 14.36
C GLU A 133 5.48 -2.48 13.78
N ALA A 134 5.06 -2.62 12.52
CA ALA A 134 4.12 -1.68 11.91
C ALA A 134 2.71 -1.81 12.51
N ILE A 135 2.31 -3.02 12.92
CA ILE A 135 1.06 -3.26 13.66
C ILE A 135 1.12 -2.58 15.03
N ASP A 136 2.23 -2.69 15.74
CA ASP A 136 2.40 -2.07 17.06
C ASP A 136 2.33 -0.54 16.96
N ILE A 137 2.98 0.06 15.95
CA ILE A 137 2.80 1.50 15.66
C ILE A 137 1.33 1.85 15.45
N VAL A 138 0.59 1.05 14.67
CA VAL A 138 -0.85 1.29 14.47
C VAL A 138 -1.63 1.13 15.79
N ARG A 139 -1.33 0.13 16.63
CA ARG A 139 -2.00 -0.04 17.93
C ARG A 139 -1.72 1.14 18.87
N ASP A 140 -0.47 1.56 18.95
CA ASP A 140 -0.02 2.63 19.84
C ASP A 140 -0.53 4.02 19.39
N SER A 141 -0.78 4.20 18.09
CA SER A 141 -1.42 5.41 17.54
C SER A 141 -2.93 5.51 17.87
N ARG A 142 -3.52 4.51 18.54
CA ARG A 142 -4.94 4.55 18.93
C ARG A 142 -5.14 5.54 20.08
N ARG A 143 -6.05 6.49 19.88
CA ARG A 143 -6.44 7.47 20.90
C ARG A 143 -7.33 6.82 21.96
N GLU A 144 -7.50 7.51 23.09
CA GLU A 144 -8.38 7.11 24.19
C GLU A 144 -9.84 6.91 23.76
N ASP A 145 -10.32 7.68 22.77
CA ASP A 145 -11.66 7.54 22.20
C ASP A 145 -11.79 6.33 21.24
N GLY A 146 -10.73 5.53 21.12
CA GLY A 146 -10.64 4.34 20.28
C GLY A 146 -10.44 4.62 18.79
N ARG A 147 -10.20 5.88 18.39
CA ARG A 147 -10.01 6.31 16.99
C ARG A 147 -8.54 6.62 16.67
N TRP A 148 -8.26 6.81 15.38
CA TRP A 148 -6.95 7.25 14.88
C TRP A 148 -7.03 8.65 14.32
N SER A 149 -5.96 9.44 14.47
CA SER A 149 -5.92 10.82 13.97
C SER A 149 -5.61 10.88 12.46
N LEU A 150 -5.96 12.00 11.83
CA LEU A 150 -5.34 12.40 10.56
C LEU A 150 -3.99 13.04 10.88
N GLU A 151 -2.89 12.29 10.84
CA GLU A 151 -1.58 12.76 11.30
C GLU A 151 -0.81 13.50 10.21
N HIS A 152 -1.13 13.23 8.94
CA HIS A 152 -0.51 13.87 7.80
C HIS A 152 -1.51 14.08 6.65
N SER A 153 -1.30 15.15 5.88
CA SER A 153 -2.08 15.48 4.69
C SER A 153 -1.17 15.94 3.57
N TYR A 154 -1.37 15.42 2.36
CA TYR A 154 -0.59 15.80 1.19
C TYR A 154 -1.26 16.91 0.39
N ARG A 155 -0.44 17.91 0.00
CA ARG A 155 -0.86 19.00 -0.90
C ARG A 155 -1.38 18.44 -2.22
N GLY A 156 -2.28 19.20 -2.84
CA GLY A 156 -2.89 18.89 -4.13
C GLY A 156 -4.30 19.46 -4.19
N LYS A 157 -4.93 19.39 -5.36
CA LYS A 157 -6.31 19.85 -5.53
C LYS A 157 -7.24 18.99 -4.64
N THR A 158 -8.04 19.66 -3.84
CA THR A 158 -9.02 19.06 -2.92
C THR A 158 -10.33 19.81 -3.16
N TYR A 159 -11.38 19.08 -3.55
CA TYR A 159 -12.67 19.68 -3.89
C TYR A 159 -13.61 19.77 -2.70
N PHE A 160 -13.37 18.97 -1.66
CA PHE A 160 -14.08 19.01 -0.39
C PHE A 160 -13.15 18.52 0.72
N GLU A 161 -13.05 19.28 1.81
CA GLU A 161 -12.27 18.87 2.98
C GLU A 161 -13.10 17.91 3.84
N LEU A 162 -12.65 16.66 3.91
CA LEU A 162 -13.34 15.59 4.65
C LEU A 162 -13.09 15.65 6.16
N GLU A 163 -11.85 15.96 6.54
CA GLU A 163 -11.30 15.77 7.88
C GLU A 163 -10.20 16.80 8.15
N ARG A 164 -10.08 17.24 9.41
CA ARG A 164 -9.08 18.20 9.85
C ARG A 164 -7.82 17.49 10.35
N LEU A 165 -6.64 18.00 9.98
CA LEU A 165 -5.36 17.49 10.48
C LEU A 165 -5.32 17.50 12.02
N GLY A 166 -4.85 16.40 12.62
CA GLY A 166 -4.77 16.17 14.07
C GLY A 166 -6.10 15.76 14.74
N ALA A 167 -7.24 15.91 14.06
CA ALA A 167 -8.52 15.44 14.56
C ALA A 167 -8.69 13.93 14.34
N PRO A 168 -9.59 13.24 15.08
CA PRO A 168 -9.96 11.87 14.78
C PRO A 168 -10.43 11.71 13.32
N SER A 169 -9.82 10.77 12.61
CA SER A 169 -10.08 10.43 11.21
C SER A 169 -10.97 9.19 11.11
N ARG A 170 -12.10 9.30 10.43
CA ARG A 170 -13.00 8.19 10.13
C ARG A 170 -12.31 7.18 9.23
N TRP A 171 -11.57 7.65 8.23
CA TRP A 171 -10.90 6.79 7.26
C TRP A 171 -9.71 6.03 7.84
N ASN A 172 -8.83 6.69 8.59
CA ASN A 172 -7.74 5.99 9.27
C ASN A 172 -8.29 5.04 10.32
N THR A 173 -9.35 5.41 11.03
CA THR A 173 -10.01 4.50 11.99
C THR A 173 -10.53 3.24 11.30
N LEU A 174 -11.23 3.38 10.17
CA LEU A 174 -11.74 2.23 9.41
C LEU A 174 -10.61 1.30 8.95
N ARG A 175 -9.54 1.85 8.36
CA ARG A 175 -8.37 1.10 7.88
C ARG A 175 -7.66 0.40 9.04
N ALA A 176 -7.41 1.11 10.14
CA ALA A 176 -6.76 0.56 11.32
C ALA A 176 -7.57 -0.59 11.94
N LEU A 177 -8.89 -0.42 12.10
CA LEU A 177 -9.77 -1.47 12.60
C LEU A 177 -9.76 -2.73 11.73
N ARG A 178 -9.76 -2.59 10.40
CA ARG A 178 -9.67 -3.74 9.48
C ARG A 178 -8.33 -4.46 9.63
N VAL A 179 -7.24 -3.70 9.67
CA VAL A 179 -5.87 -4.22 9.83
C VAL A 179 -5.73 -4.98 11.14
N LEU A 180 -6.12 -4.37 12.28
CA LEU A 180 -5.99 -5.00 13.59
C LEU A 180 -6.88 -6.24 13.70
N LYS A 181 -8.12 -6.18 13.22
CA LYS A 181 -9.01 -7.36 13.18
C LYS A 181 -8.44 -8.50 12.33
N TRP A 182 -7.73 -8.20 11.25
CA TRP A 182 -7.08 -9.24 10.44
C TRP A 182 -5.87 -9.83 11.12
N TRP A 183 -5.03 -8.99 11.73
CA TRP A 183 -3.87 -9.42 12.49
C TRP A 183 -4.27 -10.31 13.68
N ASP A 184 -5.21 -9.86 14.50
CA ASP A 184 -5.63 -10.54 15.73
C ASP A 184 -6.35 -11.88 15.47
N ARG A 185 -6.96 -12.06 14.30
CA ARG A 185 -7.56 -13.35 13.91
C ARG A 185 -6.52 -14.40 13.49
N ARG A 186 -5.30 -13.97 13.18
CA ARG A 186 -4.23 -14.81 12.63
C ARG A 186 -3.02 -14.96 13.56
N ALA A 187 -2.89 -14.07 14.56
CA ALA A 187 -1.89 -14.15 15.63
C ALA A 187 -2.33 -15.15 16.71
#